data_AF-A0A8T1SKR3-F1
#
_entry.id   AF-A0A8T1SKR3-F1
#
_cell.length_a   1.000
_cell.length_b   1.000
_cell.length_c   1.000
_cell.angle_alpha   90.00
_cell.angle_beta   90.00
_cell.angle_gamma   90.00
#
_symmetry.space_group_name_H-M   'P 1'
#
loop_
_entity.id
_entity.type
_entity.pdbx_description
1 polymer ?
#
loop_
_entity_poly.entity_id
_entity_poly.type
_entity_poly.pdbx_seq_one_letter_code
_entity_poly.pdbx_strand_id
1 'polypeptide(L)'
;MYNNRGIIFKHHFNLLPHSLKIAEWLSDGMRPAVCLKIDESHRPVKLRKIVLGFPCSVNQTEFKFDLTLNYKIASVIQTYSEQKPTLVFCATRKGVQ
;
A
#
# COMPACT_ATOMS: atom_id res chain seq x y z
N MET A 1 -42.01 -17.00 14.84
CA MET A 1 -40.99 -17.82 14.16
C MET A 1 -39.98 -16.89 13.52
N TYR A 2 -38.69 -17.02 13.87
CA TYR A 2 -37.65 -16.02 13.60
C TYR A 2 -37.43 -15.77 12.10
N ASN A 3 -37.52 -14.51 11.69
CA ASN A 3 -37.22 -14.03 10.34
C ASN A 3 -35.70 -14.06 10.13
N ASN A 4 -35.18 -15.14 9.55
CA ASN A 4 -33.75 -15.37 9.39
C ASN A 4 -33.20 -14.61 8.17
N ARG A 5 -33.18 -13.27 8.23
CA ARG A 5 -32.44 -12.45 7.26
C ARG A 5 -30.95 -12.56 7.59
N GLY A 6 -30.26 -13.54 6.98
CA GLY A 6 -28.81 -13.67 7.10
C GLY A 6 -28.11 -12.40 6.62
N ILE A 7 -27.21 -11.85 7.44
CA ILE A 7 -26.40 -10.68 7.09
C ILE A 7 -25.20 -11.16 6.27
N ILE A 8 -25.00 -10.59 5.08
CA ILE A 8 -23.84 -10.89 4.22
C ILE A 8 -22.72 -9.90 4.57
N PHE A 9 -21.62 -10.39 5.15
CA PHE A 9 -20.41 -9.58 5.38
C PHE A 9 -19.49 -9.68 4.16
N LYS A 10 -19.18 -8.53 3.53
CA LYS A 10 -18.15 -8.42 2.50
C LYS A 10 -17.00 -7.56 3.02
N HIS A 11 -15.82 -8.15 3.16
CA HIS A 11 -14.61 -7.41 3.45
C HIS A 11 -13.63 -7.50 2.29
N HIS A 12 -13.14 -6.33 1.85
CA HIS A 12 -12.07 -6.23 0.87
C HIS A 12 -10.77 -5.94 1.62
N PHE A 13 -9.83 -6.87 1.53
CA PHE A 13 -8.50 -6.71 2.08
C PHE A 13 -7.47 -6.80 0.95
N ASN A 14 -6.45 -5.95 0.97
CA ASN A 14 -5.27 -6.12 0.11
C ASN A 14 -4.36 -7.19 0.72
N LEU A 15 -3.91 -8.16 -0.10
CA LEU A 15 -3.02 -9.29 0.21
C LEU A 15 -2.75 -9.53 1.71
N LEU A 16 -3.71 -10.14 2.41
CA LEU A 16 -3.49 -10.62 3.77
C LEU A 16 -2.84 -12.01 3.73
N PRO A 17 -1.66 -12.21 4.36
CA PRO A 17 -1.01 -13.52 4.42
C PRO A 17 -1.84 -14.58 5.18
N HIS A 18 -2.82 -14.16 5.98
CA HIS A 18 -3.69 -15.04 6.79
C HIS A 18 -5.18 -14.85 6.52
N SER A 19 -5.58 -14.49 5.29
CA SER A 19 -6.99 -14.29 4.93
C SER A 19 -7.90 -15.49 5.26
N LEU A 20 -7.36 -16.71 5.23
CA LEU A 20 -8.07 -17.94 5.59
C LEU A 20 -8.53 -17.97 7.06
N LYS A 21 -7.70 -17.49 8.00
CA LYS A 21 -8.07 -17.44 9.43
C LYS A 21 -9.24 -16.49 9.69
N ILE A 22 -9.31 -15.41 8.91
CA ILE A 22 -10.41 -14.45 8.99
C ILE A 22 -11.70 -15.06 8.44
N ALA A 23 -11.62 -15.83 7.34
CA ALA A 23 -12.78 -16.54 6.81
C ALA A 23 -13.28 -17.62 7.78
N GLU A 24 -12.38 -18.33 8.44
CA GLU A 24 -12.73 -19.29 9.49
C GLU A 24 -13.46 -18.60 10.66
N TRP A 25 -12.93 -17.47 11.15
CA TRP A 25 -13.58 -16.68 12.21
C TRP A 25 -14.97 -16.15 11.81
N LEU A 26 -15.18 -15.86 10.52
CA LEU A 26 -16.45 -15.36 9.99
C LEU A 26 -17.46 -16.45 9.62
N SER A 27 -17.10 -17.73 9.72
CA SER A 27 -17.98 -18.85 9.37
C SER A 27 -18.89 -19.25 10.53
N ASP A 28 -20.19 -19.45 10.28
CA ASP A 28 -21.18 -19.80 11.33
C ASP A 28 -21.51 -21.31 11.41
N GLY A 29 -20.69 -22.17 10.80
CA GLY A 29 -20.88 -23.62 10.73
C GLY A 29 -21.99 -24.09 9.78
N MET A 30 -23.04 -23.27 9.56
CA MET A 30 -24.12 -23.51 8.60
C MET A 30 -23.85 -22.81 7.25
N ARG A 31 -23.09 -21.71 7.28
CA ARG A 31 -22.70 -20.90 6.12
C ARG A 31 -21.19 -20.67 6.17
N PRO A 32 -20.40 -21.42 5.38
CA PRO A 32 -18.95 -21.20 5.31
C PRO A 32 -18.67 -19.85 4.62
N ALA A 33 -17.76 -19.07 5.19
CA ALA A 33 -17.29 -17.84 4.57
C ALA A 33 -16.35 -18.18 3.39
N VAL A 34 -16.55 -17.50 2.26
CA VAL A 34 -15.71 -17.69 1.06
C VAL A 34 -14.57 -16.68 1.08
N CYS A 35 -13.33 -17.18 1.07
CA CYS A 35 -12.13 -16.36 0.94
C CYS A 35 -11.69 -16.29 -0.52
N LEU A 36 -11.88 -15.15 -1.17
CA LEU A 36 -11.27 -14.88 -2.47
C LEU A 36 -9.92 -14.16 -2.28
N LYS A 37 -8.83 -14.84 -2.62
CA LYS A 37 -7.49 -14.24 -2.59
C LYS A 37 -7.21 -13.60 -3.94
N ILE A 38 -7.18 -12.27 -3.96
CA ILE A 38 -6.80 -11.47 -5.13
C ILE A 38 -5.33 -11.06 -4.93
N ASP A 39 -4.44 -11.55 -5.78
CA ASP A 39 -3.03 -11.15 -5.76
C ASP A 39 -2.79 -9.84 -6.51
N GLU A 40 -1.57 -9.28 -6.43
CA GLU A 40 -1.25 -8.01 -7.10
C GLU A 40 -1.34 -8.10 -8.64
N SER A 41 -1.25 -9.30 -9.20
CA SER A 41 -1.36 -9.51 -10.64
C SER A 41 -2.79 -9.30 -11.16
N HIS A 42 -3.79 -9.39 -10.31
CA HIS A 42 -5.19 -9.16 -10.68
C HIS A 42 -5.58 -7.66 -10.68
N ARG A 43 -4.63 -6.74 -10.39
CA ARG A 43 -4.88 -5.31 -10.50
C ARG A 43 -5.14 -4.91 -11.96
N PRO A 44 -6.17 -4.08 -12.24
CA PRO A 44 -6.46 -3.60 -13.60
C PRO A 44 -5.29 -2.87 -14.25
N VAL A 45 -4.46 -2.21 -13.45
CA VAL A 45 -3.22 -1.55 -13.89
C VAL A 45 -2.05 -2.18 -13.14
N LYS A 46 -1.05 -2.65 -13.90
CA LYS A 46 0.19 -3.19 -13.34
C LYS A 46 1.00 -2.05 -12.73
N LEU A 47 1.39 -2.23 -11.47
CA LEU A 47 2.24 -1.27 -10.78
C LEU A 47 3.71 -1.68 -10.94
N ARG A 48 4.56 -0.70 -11.26
CA ARG A 48 6.02 -0.86 -11.26
C ARG A 48 6.56 -0.28 -9.95
N LYS A 49 7.15 -1.12 -9.09
CA LYS A 49 7.81 -0.69 -7.86
C LYS A 49 9.32 -0.61 -8.08
N ILE A 50 9.90 0.54 -7.77
CA ILE A 50 11.34 0.79 -7.85
C ILE A 50 11.82 1.27 -6.48
N VAL A 51 12.90 0.69 -5.97
CA VAL A 51 13.50 1.07 -4.69
C VAL A 51 14.87 1.67 -4.95
N LEU A 52 15.04 2.93 -4.58
CA LEU A 52 16.31 3.66 -4.72
C LEU A 52 16.94 3.82 -3.34
N GLY A 53 18.16 3.30 -3.19
CA GLY A 53 18.97 3.54 -2.00
C GLY A 53 19.75 4.85 -2.15
N PHE A 54 19.77 5.68 -1.11
CA PHE A 54 20.60 6.86 -1.04
C PHE A 54 21.56 6.74 0.14
N PRO A 55 22.85 7.07 -0.04
CA PRO A 55 23.81 7.02 1.06
C PRO A 55 23.42 8.05 2.13
N CYS A 56 23.38 7.59 3.38
CA CYS A 56 23.24 8.44 4.56
C CYS A 56 24.50 8.22 5.42
N SER A 57 25.26 9.29 5.66
CA SER A 57 26.48 9.17 6.46
C SER A 57 26.13 9.07 7.95
N VAL A 58 26.97 8.39 8.74
CA VAL A 58 26.71 8.12 10.17
C VAL A 58 26.50 9.39 11.00
N ASN A 59 27.12 10.50 10.57
CA ASN A 59 27.05 11.79 11.28
C ASN A 59 25.99 12.75 10.70
N GLN A 60 25.21 12.29 9.70
CA GLN A 60 24.19 13.11 9.06
C GLN A 60 22.88 13.03 9.82
N THR A 61 22.32 14.19 10.15
CA THR A 61 20.99 14.27 10.73
C THR A 61 19.93 13.92 9.71
N GLU A 62 18.80 13.38 10.16
CA GLU A 62 17.63 13.08 9.33
C GLU A 62 17.20 14.31 8.50
N PHE A 63 17.20 15.50 9.10
CA PHE A 63 16.90 16.75 8.39
C PHE A 63 17.85 17.03 7.22
N LYS A 64 19.17 16.83 7.40
CA LYS A 64 20.14 17.01 6.31
C LYS A 64 19.98 15.95 5.23
N PHE A 65 19.59 14.74 5.62
CA PHE A 65 19.28 13.66 4.67
C PHE A 65 18.04 13.99 3.83
N ASP A 66 16.95 14.41 4.45
CA ASP A 66 15.74 14.87 3.75
C ASP A 66 16.04 16.00 2.77
N LEU A 67 16.84 16.99 3.18
CA LEU A 67 17.26 18.08 2.28
C LEU A 67 18.05 17.55 1.08
N THR A 68 18.92 16.56 1.29
CA THR A 68 19.68 15.92 0.21
C THR A 68 18.75 15.18 -0.76
N LEU A 69 17.70 14.52 -0.26
CA LEU A 69 16.71 13.84 -1.08
C LEU A 69 15.87 14.84 -1.90
N ASN A 70 15.54 16.00 -1.35
CA ASN A 70 14.80 17.04 -2.06
C ASN A 70 15.51 17.48 -3.35
N TYR A 71 16.84 17.63 -3.32
CA TYR A 71 17.60 17.96 -4.54
C TYR A 71 17.60 16.85 -5.60
N LYS A 72 17.37 15.59 -5.20
CA LYS A 72 17.33 14.44 -6.11
C LYS A 72 15.95 14.20 -6.70
N ILE A 73 14.89 14.72 -6.07
CA ILE A 73 13.52 14.35 -6.40
C ILE A 73 13.14 14.70 -7.84
N ALA A 74 13.58 15.86 -8.33
CA ALA A 74 13.29 16.29 -9.70
C ALA A 74 13.81 15.29 -10.75
N SER A 75 15.04 14.79 -10.55
CA SER A 75 15.64 13.78 -11.43
C SER A 75 14.92 12.43 -11.34
N VAL A 76 14.53 12.01 -10.13
CA VAL A 76 13.76 10.77 -9.93
C VAL A 76 12.42 10.85 -10.66
N ILE A 77 11.68 11.97 -10.50
CA ILE A 77 10.41 12.19 -11.18
C ILE A 77 10.62 12.15 -12.70
N GLN A 78 11.58 12.91 -13.22
CA GLN A 78 11.85 12.95 -14.66
C GLN A 78 12.19 11.57 -15.24
N THR A 79 12.90 10.73 -14.47
CA THR A 79 13.32 9.39 -14.90
C THR A 79 12.16 8.40 -14.93
N TYR A 80 11.24 8.45 -13.97
CA TYR A 80 10.24 7.39 -13.78
C TYR A 80 8.78 7.79 -14.03
N SER A 81 8.47 9.08 -14.15
CA SER A 81 7.10 9.56 -14.35
C SER A 81 6.63 9.48 -15.79
N GLU A 82 7.54 9.38 -16.77
CA GLU A 82 7.21 9.40 -18.20
C GLU A 82 6.38 10.63 -18.58
N GLN A 83 6.69 11.78 -17.98
CA GLN A 83 5.95 13.06 -18.15
C GLN A 83 4.48 13.00 -17.69
N LYS A 84 4.12 12.06 -16.82
CA LYS A 84 2.78 11.94 -16.22
C LYS A 84 2.69 12.67 -14.87
N PRO A 85 1.47 13.03 -14.41
CA PRO A 85 1.26 13.60 -13.08
C PRO A 85 1.90 12.75 -11.98
N THR A 86 2.63 13.38 -11.08
CA THR A 86 3.39 12.71 -10.02
C THR A 86 2.98 13.20 -8.64
N LEU A 87 2.64 12.27 -7.75
CA LEU A 87 2.37 12.54 -6.35
C LEU A 87 3.60 12.17 -5.51
N VAL A 88 4.08 13.12 -4.72
CA VAL A 88 5.20 12.94 -3.79
C VAL A 88 4.67 12.93 -2.36
N PHE A 89 5.05 11.90 -1.59
CA PHE A 89 4.81 11.85 -0.16
C PHE A 89 6.08 12.25 0.59
N CYS A 90 5.96 13.19 1.53
CA CYS A 90 7.05 13.65 2.38
C CYS A 90 6.82 13.22 3.84
N ALA A 91 7.89 12.94 4.58
CA ALA A 91 7.79 12.49 5.97
C ALA A 91 7.32 13.59 6.94
N THR A 92 7.60 14.85 6.63
CA THR A 92 7.28 15.99 7.51
C THR A 92 6.50 17.08 6.76
N ARG A 93 5.70 17.86 7.51
CA ARG A 93 4.98 19.02 6.96
C ARG A 93 5.92 20.04 6.31
N LYS A 94 7.13 20.21 6.85
CA LYS A 94 8.13 21.14 6.31
C LYS A 94 8.71 20.68 4.97
N GLY A 95 8.69 19.38 4.66
CA GLY A 95 9.18 18.84 3.39
C GLY A 95 8.29 19.14 2.18
N VAL A 96 7.16 19.84 2.38
CA VAL A 96 6.20 20.22 1.32
C VAL A 96 6.30 21.70 0.97
N GLN A 97 6.93 22.53 1.80
CA GLN A 97 7.04 23.99 1.64
C GLN A 97 8.17 24.41 0.71
#